data_AF-A0A7H4LS05-F1
#
_entry.id   AF-A0A7H4LS05-F1
#
_cell.length_a   1.000
_cell.length_b   1.000
_cell.length_c   1.000
_cell.angle_alpha   90.00
_cell.angle_beta   90.00
_cell.angle_gamma   90.00
#
_symmetry.space_group_name_H-M   'P 1'
#
loop_
_entity.id
_entity.type
_entity.pdbx_description
1 polymer ?
#
loop_
_entity_poly.entity_id
_entity_poly.type
_entity_poly.pdbx_seq_one_letter_code
_entity_poly.pdbx_strand_id
1 'polypeptide(L)'
;MNQHYIEIFNQALESYHFNRENGTTSLDSGLKILNSAVIHLYGLAFCLEDEDSLRVLRIILEELRSHKIPRPISRFNTTIWS
;
A
#
# COMPACT_ATOMS: atom_id res chain seq x y z
N MET A 1 -5.70 4.45 -9.65
CA MET A 1 -4.41 4.66 -8.95
C MET A 1 -3.27 4.62 -9.96
N ASN A 2 -2.39 5.61 -9.87
CA ASN A 2 -1.21 5.76 -10.73
C ASN A 2 -0.23 4.57 -10.57
N GLN A 3 0.34 4.10 -11.69
CA GLN A 3 1.29 3.00 -11.74
C GLN A 3 2.51 3.21 -10.82
N HIS A 4 3.00 4.45 -10.71
CA HIS A 4 4.14 4.77 -9.85
C HIS A 4 3.84 4.47 -8.37
N TYR A 5 2.63 4.83 -7.90
CA TYR A 5 2.24 4.52 -6.52
C TYR A 5 2.03 3.03 -6.30
N ILE A 6 1.52 2.30 -7.31
CA ILE A 6 1.36 0.85 -7.24
C ILE A 6 2.73 0.18 -7.03
N GLU A 7 3.75 0.63 -7.75
CA GLU A 7 5.11 0.10 -7.64
C GLU A 7 5.72 0.36 -6.26
N ILE A 8 5.64 1.60 -5.77
CA ILE A 8 6.15 1.95 -4.43
C ILE A 8 5.42 1.15 -3.35
N PHE A 9 4.09 1.07 -3.43
CA PHE A 9 3.29 0.32 -2.47
C PHE A 9 3.66 -1.16 -2.46
N ASN A 10 3.73 -1.80 -3.63
CA ASN A 10 4.07 -3.21 -3.73
C ASN A 10 5.49 -3.50 -3.24
N GLN A 11 6.46 -2.62 -3.48
CA GLN A 11 7.82 -2.74 -2.94
C GLN A 11 7.86 -2.60 -1.41
N ALA A 12 7.07 -1.68 -0.84
CA ALA A 12 6.95 -1.55 0.61
C ALA A 12 6.30 -2.80 1.23
N LEU A 13 5.30 -3.38 0.57
CA LEU A 13 4.64 -4.61 0.99
C LEU A 13 5.58 -5.82 0.92
N GLU A 14 6.36 -5.95 -0.16
CA GLU A 14 7.40 -6.98 -0.30
C GLU A 14 8.45 -6.85 0.81
N SER A 15 8.91 -5.64 1.09
CA SER A 15 9.87 -5.37 2.17
C SER A 15 9.31 -5.76 3.54
N TYR A 16 8.02 -5.49 3.80
CA TYR A 16 7.33 -5.93 5.00
C TYR A 16 7.34 -7.46 5.13
N HIS A 17 6.99 -8.19 4.07
CA HIS A 17 6.98 -9.65 4.07
C HIS A 17 8.38 -10.23 4.28
N PHE A 18 9.36 -9.74 3.53
CA PHE A 18 10.76 -10.16 3.66
C PHE A 18 11.29 -9.97 5.08
N ASN A 19 11.06 -8.80 5.67
CA ASN A 19 11.52 -8.50 7.02
C ASN A 19 10.83 -9.34 8.09
N ARG A 20 9.56 -9.67 7.87
CA ARG A 20 8.80 -10.56 8.75
C ARG A 20 9.33 -11.99 8.69
N GLU A 21 9.58 -12.53 7.50
CA GLU A 21 10.08 -13.88 7.30
C GLU A 21 11.48 -14.07 7.88
N ASN A 22 12.32 -13.04 7.81
CA ASN A 22 13.68 -13.07 8.34
C ASN A 22 13.80 -12.63 9.82
N GLY A 23 12.67 -12.32 10.47
CA GLY A 23 12.66 -11.89 11.88
C GLY A 23 13.38 -10.56 12.16
N THR A 24 13.58 -9.72 11.14
CA THR A 24 14.28 -8.43 11.29
C THR A 24 13.40 -7.35 11.90
N THR A 25 12.08 -7.52 11.81
CA THR A 25 11.08 -6.62 12.41
C THR A 25 9.99 -7.40 13.13
N SER A 26 9.45 -6.85 14.22
CA SER A 26 8.24 -7.37 14.84
C SER A 26 7.03 -7.08 13.95
N LEU A 27 5.92 -7.80 14.18
CA LEU A 27 4.67 -7.55 13.45
C LEU A 27 4.23 -6.09 13.54
N ASP A 28 4.27 -5.53 14.75
CA ASP A 28 3.85 -4.15 15.02
C ASP A 28 4.79 -3.13 14.36
N SER A 29 6.11 -3.33 14.45
CA SER A 29 7.05 -2.40 13.81
C SER A 29 6.99 -2.47 12.29
N GLY A 30 6.86 -3.67 11.71
CA GLY A 30 6.68 -3.86 10.28
C GLY A 30 5.38 -3.20 9.78
N LEU A 31 4.27 -3.38 10.49
CA LEU A 31 3.00 -2.72 10.17
C LEU A 31 3.08 -1.19 10.24
N LYS A 32 3.77 -0.64 11.26
CA LYS A 32 3.98 0.82 11.37
C LYS A 32 4.79 1.38 10.21
N ILE A 33 5.83 0.66 9.77
CA ILE A 33 6.64 1.05 8.61
C ILE A 33 5.80 1.03 7.33
N LEU A 34 5.05 -0.06 7.09
CA LEU A 34 4.17 -0.17 5.93
C LEU A 34 3.10 0.93 5.93
N ASN A 35 2.45 1.18 7.07
CA ASN A 35 1.47 2.24 7.24
C ASN A 35 2.06 3.63 6.99
N SER A 36 3.29 3.89 7.48
CA SER A 36 4.00 5.13 7.19
C SER A 36 4.23 5.32 5.69
N ALA A 37 4.65 4.29 4.96
CA ALA A 37 4.82 4.36 3.51
C ALA A 37 3.52 4.72 2.79
N VAL A 38 2.40 4.11 3.16
CA VAL A 38 1.09 4.41 2.56
C VAL A 38 0.61 5.82 2.89
N ILE A 39 0.85 6.32 4.11
CA ILE A 39 0.53 7.71 4.48
C ILE A 39 1.28 8.71 3.60
N HIS A 40 2.57 8.48 3.32
CA HIS A 40 3.34 9.35 2.44
C HIS A 40 2.82 9.33 1.00
N LEU A 41 2.45 8.15 0.49
CA LEU A 41 1.79 8.04 -0.82
C LEU A 41 0.45 8.80 -0.85
N TYR A 42 -0.36 8.67 0.20
CA TYR A 42 -1.62 9.40 0.32
C TYR A 42 -1.40 10.91 0.33
N GLY A 43 -0.43 11.39 1.11
CA GLY A 43 -0.08 12.81 1.16
C GLY A 43 0.42 13.34 -0.19
N LEU A 44 1.22 12.56 -0.91
CA LEU A 44 1.68 12.94 -2.26
C LEU A 44 0.51 13.00 -3.26
N ALA A 45 -0.37 12.00 -3.26
CA ALA A 45 -1.57 12.00 -4.10
C ALA A 45 -2.50 13.18 -3.78
N PHE A 46 -2.61 13.54 -2.50
CA PHE A 46 -3.38 14.71 -2.04
C PHE A 46 -2.81 16.02 -2.61
N CYS A 47 -1.49 16.23 -2.49
CA CYS A 47 -0.84 17.43 -3.00
C CYS A 47 -0.93 17.57 -4.53
N LEU A 48 -1.08 16.45 -5.25
CA LEU A 48 -1.17 16.40 -6.71
C LEU A 48 -2.62 16.31 -7.23
N GLU A 49 -3.61 16.35 -6.33
CA GLU A 49 -5.04 16.23 -6.67
C GLU A 49 -5.36 14.94 -7.47
N ASP A 50 -4.62 13.85 -7.24
CA ASP A 50 -4.87 12.54 -7.87
C ASP A 50 -5.97 11.78 -7.11
N GLU A 51 -7.22 12.13 -7.41
CA GLU A 51 -8.43 11.58 -6.79
C GLU A 51 -8.55 10.05 -6.92
N ASP A 52 -8.11 9.49 -8.06
CA ASP A 52 -8.16 8.04 -8.30
C ASP A 52 -7.19 7.29 -7.39
N SER A 53 -6.02 7.88 -7.12
CA SER A 53 -5.04 7.32 -6.20
C SER A 53 -5.46 7.53 -4.75
N LEU A 54 -6.02 8.69 -4.40
CA LEU A 54 -6.55 8.97 -3.05
C LEU A 54 -7.61 7.94 -2.64
N ARG A 55 -8.55 7.62 -3.53
CA ARG A 55 -9.60 6.63 -3.27
C ARG A 55 -9.04 5.26 -2.92
N VAL A 56 -8.04 4.80 -3.66
CA VAL A 56 -7.43 3.48 -3.43
C VAL A 56 -6.56 3.49 -2.18
N LEU A 57 -5.71 4.50 -2.00
CA LEU A 57 -4.83 4.63 -0.84
C LEU A 57 -5.61 4.75 0.47
N ARG A 58 -6.77 5.39 0.47
CA ARG A 58 -7.66 5.44 1.63
C ARG A 58 -8.12 4.05 2.07
N ILE A 59 -8.54 3.20 1.12
CA ILE A 59 -8.97 1.83 1.43
C ILE A 59 -7.81 1.04 2.06
N ILE A 60 -6.60 1.17 1.52
CA ILE A 60 -5.40 0.52 2.06
C ILE A 60 -5.11 0.98 3.49
N LEU A 61 -5.21 2.28 3.77
CA LEU A 61 -5.05 2.82 5.13
C LEU A 61 -6.10 2.27 6.10
N GLU A 62 -7.34 2.11 5.66
CA GLU A 62 -8.42 1.52 6.47
C GLU A 62 -8.17 0.05 6.79
N GLU A 63 -7.63 -0.72 5.83
CA GLU A 63 -7.18 -2.10 6.05
C GLU A 63 -6.04 -2.16 7.09
N LEU A 64 -5.00 -1.34 6.92
CA LEU A 64 -3.85 -1.29 7.84
C LEU A 64 -4.25 -0.87 9.24
N ARG A 65 -5.15 0.12 9.39
CA ARG A 65 -5.71 0.52 10.69
C ARG A 65 -6.47 -0.62 11.36
N SER A 66 -7.06 -1.52 10.57
CA SER A 66 -7.76 -2.72 11.03
C SER A 66 -6.83 -3.92 11.24
N HIS A 67 -5.50 -3.72 11.22
CA HIS A 67 -4.47 -4.76 11.31
C HIS A 67 -4.59 -5.84 10.20
N LYS A 68 -5.24 -5.50 9.08
CA LYS A 68 -5.28 -6.36 7.90
C LYS A 68 -4.07 -6.04 7.02
N ILE A 69 -3.38 -7.07 6.55
CA ILE A 69 -2.30 -6.92 5.58
C ILE A 69 -2.94 -6.78 4.19
N PRO A 70 -2.75 -5.65 3.49
CA PRO A 70 -3.33 -5.48 2.17
C PRO A 70 -2.67 -6.43 1.16
N ARG A 71 -3.38 -6.72 0.08
CA ARG A 71 -2.83 -7.51 -1.03
C ARG A 71 -2.03 -6.61 -1.97
N PRO A 72 -1.03 -7.16 -2.70
CA PRO A 72 -0.38 -6.42 -3.77
C PRO A 72 -1.40 -6.00 -4.82
N ILE A 73 -1.23 -4.78 -5.35
CA ILE A 73 -2.09 -4.26 -6.40
C ILE A 73 -1.58 -4.77 -7.74
N SER A 74 -2.44 -5.47 -8.48
CA SER A 74 -2.09 -5.99 -9.81
C SER A 74 -1.89 -4.85 -10.81
N ARG A 75 -0.88 -5.00 -11.68
CA ARG A 75 -0.57 -4.06 -12.77
C ARG A 75 -1.61 -4.06 -13.90
N PHE A 76 -2.50 -5.06 -13.95
CA PHE A 76 -3.44 -5.23 -15.07
C PHE A 76 -4.84 -4.75 -14.72
N ASN A 77 -5.20 -3.60 -15.29
CA ASN A 77 -6.58 -3.30 -15.60
C ASN A 77 -6.95 -4.18 -16.81
N THR A 78 -7.60 -5.31 -16.58
CA THR A 78 -8.43 -5.92 -17.62
C THR A 78 -9.77 -6.25 -17.01
N THR A 79 -10.75 -5.47 -17.45
CA THR A 79 -12.16 -5.83 -17.59
C THR A 79 -12.36 -7.34 -17.51
N ILE A 80 -12.92 -7.82 -16.41
CA ILE A 80 -13.64 -9.09 -16.45
C ILE A 80 -15.01 -8.69 -17.01
N TRP A 81 -15.24 -9.02 -18.28
CA TRP A 81 -16.51 -8.78 -18.98
C TRP A 81 -17.68 -9.43 -18.23
N SER A 82 -18.85 -8.83 -18.43
CA SER A 82 -20.20 -9.35 -18.13
C SER A 82 -20.37 -10.84 -18.44
#